data_AF-K9E8Q6-F1
#
_entry.id   AF-K9E8Q6-F1
#
_cell.length_a   1.000
_cell.length_b   1.000
_cell.length_c   1.000
_cell.angle_alpha   90.00
_cell.angle_beta   90.00
_cell.angle_gamma   90.00
#
_symmetry.space_group_name_H-M   'P 1'
#
loop_
_entity.id
_entity.type
_entity.pdbx_description
1 polymer ?
#
loop_
_entity_poly.entity_id
_entity_poly.type
_entity_poly.pdbx_seq_one_letter_code
_entity_poly.pdbx_strand_id
1 'polypeptide(L)'
;MNIENITCTQMKYREFPELLFATSAKGIAYADATHYIQNKGNADKHTVIDFSAQFAFWIKSVCDTYELKPDSLIIMNDRGHFLIDESLALALVAYVDPAFGIHILERMSDMLLDGIVLSDTCLALMVKDRLSEEQITKLLKHDEKTF
;
A
#
# COMPACT_ATOMS: atom_id res chain seq x y z
N MET A 1 20.29 4.54 13.20
CA MET A 1 18.85 4.29 13.02
C MET A 1 18.10 5.26 13.92
N ASN A 2 17.24 6.12 13.35
CA ASN A 2 16.50 7.12 14.13
C ASN A 2 15.34 6.44 14.87
N ILE A 3 15.14 6.81 16.15
CA ILE A 3 14.02 6.32 16.97
C ILE A 3 13.04 7.48 17.16
N GLU A 4 11.78 7.33 16.72
CA GLU A 4 10.72 8.33 16.93
C GLU A 4 9.52 7.73 17.67
N ASN A 5 8.86 8.50 18.54
CA ASN A 5 7.61 8.07 19.17
C ASN A 5 6.45 8.27 18.20
N ILE A 6 6.21 7.25 17.35
CA ILE A 6 5.16 7.24 16.33
C ILE A 6 4.42 5.90 16.41
N THR A 7 3.09 5.98 16.56
CA THR A 7 2.20 4.83 16.46
C THR A 7 1.33 4.96 15.21
N CYS A 8 1.46 4.02 14.29
CA CYS A 8 0.63 3.95 13.09
C CYS A 8 -0.75 3.35 13.41
N THR A 9 -1.81 4.10 13.10
CA THR A 9 -3.20 3.68 13.34
C THR A 9 -4.12 3.99 12.16
N GLN A 10 -3.65 4.78 11.19
CA GLN A 10 -4.48 5.23 10.07
C GLN A 10 -4.49 4.19 8.95
N MET A 11 -5.68 3.73 8.58
CA MET A 11 -5.87 2.97 7.34
C MET A 11 -6.00 3.94 6.16
N LYS A 12 -5.06 3.87 5.20
CA LYS A 12 -5.14 4.65 3.94
C LYS A 12 -5.58 3.77 2.77
N TYR A 13 -4.92 2.63 2.57
CA TYR A 13 -5.25 1.70 1.49
C TYR A 13 -6.29 0.70 1.99
N ARG A 14 -7.53 0.85 1.53
CA ARG A 14 -8.63 -0.07 1.93
C ARG A 14 -8.41 -1.51 1.48
N GLU A 15 -7.65 -1.71 0.39
CA GLU A 15 -7.19 -3.02 -0.09
C GLU A 15 -6.20 -3.68 0.89
N PHE A 16 -5.48 -2.86 1.68
CA PHE A 16 -4.46 -3.28 2.64
C PHE A 16 -4.75 -2.70 4.03
N PRO A 17 -5.83 -3.13 4.71
CA PRO A 17 -6.25 -2.52 5.97
C PRO A 17 -5.21 -2.64 7.10
N GLU A 18 -4.32 -3.62 7.01
CA GLU A 18 -3.21 -3.88 7.94
C GLU A 18 -1.96 -3.04 7.61
N LEU A 19 -1.92 -2.36 6.47
CA LEU A 19 -0.87 -1.39 6.18
C LEU A 19 -1.25 -0.06 6.82
N LEU A 20 -0.87 0.09 8.09
CA LEU A 20 -1.20 1.25 8.91
C LEU A 20 -0.20 2.38 8.72
N PHE A 21 -0.69 3.62 8.76
CA PHE A 21 0.07 4.83 8.58
C PHE A 21 0.00 5.77 9.78
N ALA A 22 0.96 6.67 9.87
CA ALA A 22 0.94 7.86 10.72
C ALA A 22 1.76 8.98 10.10
N THR A 23 1.57 10.20 10.61
CA THR A 23 2.39 11.37 10.26
C THR A 23 3.15 11.81 11.49
N SER A 24 4.47 11.98 11.36
CA SER A 24 5.33 12.47 12.43
C SER A 24 5.04 13.93 12.78
N ALA A 25 5.54 14.41 13.91
CA ALA A 25 5.44 15.82 14.28
C ALA A 25 6.09 16.79 13.27
N LYS A 26 6.97 16.26 12.40
CA LYS A 26 7.64 17.02 11.32
C LYS A 26 6.84 16.99 10.01
N GLY A 27 5.65 16.39 9.98
CA GLY A 27 4.82 16.27 8.79
C GLY A 27 5.23 15.14 7.84
N ILE A 28 6.14 14.26 8.24
CA ILE A 28 6.59 13.14 7.40
C ILE A 28 5.65 11.96 7.61
N ALA A 29 5.14 11.38 6.53
CA ALA A 29 4.23 10.25 6.57
C ALA A 29 4.98 8.92 6.49
N TYR A 30 4.59 8.00 7.38
CA TYR A 30 5.19 6.69 7.53
C TYR A 30 4.14 5.58 7.48
N ALA A 31 4.54 4.40 7.04
CA ALA A 31 3.81 3.15 7.13
C ALA A 31 4.52 2.18 8.09
N ASP A 32 3.76 1.43 8.89
CA ASP A 32 4.31 0.41 9.80
C ASP A 32 4.60 -0.90 9.06
N ALA A 33 5.84 -1.03 8.62
CA ALA A 33 6.29 -2.19 7.84
C ALA A 33 6.35 -3.46 8.71
N THR A 34 6.74 -3.34 9.98
CA THR A 34 6.77 -4.47 10.90
C THR A 34 5.38 -5.03 11.12
N HIS A 35 4.40 -4.17 11.41
CA HIS A 35 3.01 -4.59 11.60
C HIS A 35 2.46 -5.25 10.32
N TYR A 36 2.70 -4.67 9.15
CA TYR A 36 2.23 -5.24 7.89
C TYR A 36 2.84 -6.63 7.62
N ILE A 37 4.16 -6.78 7.75
CA ILE A 37 4.84 -8.07 7.56
C ILE A 37 4.32 -9.14 8.53
N GLN A 38 4.06 -8.78 9.79
CA GLN A 38 3.54 -9.71 10.80
C GLN A 38 2.11 -10.18 10.51
N ASN A 39 1.26 -9.32 9.95
CA ASN A 39 -0.17 -9.60 9.78
C ASN A 39 -0.56 -10.08 8.37
N LYS A 40 0.22 -9.72 7.34
CA LYS A 40 -0.01 -10.12 5.94
C LYS A 40 1.15 -10.86 5.30
N GLY A 41 2.37 -10.58 5.74
CA GLY A 41 3.55 -11.27 5.24
C GLY A 41 3.80 -12.61 5.93
N ASN A 42 5.00 -13.11 5.72
CA ASN A 42 5.53 -14.25 6.44
C ASN A 42 6.78 -13.78 7.19
N ALA A 43 6.68 -13.61 8.51
CA ALA A 43 7.78 -13.07 9.33
C ALA A 43 9.03 -13.96 9.35
N ASP A 44 8.94 -15.23 8.95
CA ASP A 44 10.09 -16.13 8.81
C ASP A 44 10.84 -15.91 7.48
N LYS A 45 10.21 -15.24 6.51
CA LYS A 45 10.75 -15.00 5.17
C LYS A 45 10.99 -13.52 4.86
N HIS A 46 10.16 -12.65 5.42
CA HIS A 46 10.13 -11.22 5.10
C HIS A 46 10.69 -10.42 6.27
N THR A 47 11.64 -9.55 5.97
CA THR A 47 12.18 -8.60 6.96
C THR A 47 12.38 -7.24 6.32
N VAL A 48 12.34 -6.18 7.11
CA VAL A 48 12.61 -4.82 6.59
C VAL A 48 14.06 -4.68 6.10
N ILE A 49 14.99 -5.43 6.70
CA ILE A 49 16.40 -5.46 6.27
C ILE A 49 16.52 -6.07 4.86
N ASP A 50 15.89 -7.22 4.64
CA ASP A 50 15.89 -7.89 3.33
C ASP A 50 15.12 -7.08 2.27
N PHE A 51 13.97 -6.50 2.62
CA PHE A 51 13.28 -5.52 1.77
C PHE A 51 14.21 -4.40 1.33
N SER A 52 14.94 -3.79 2.28
CA SER A 52 15.85 -2.69 2.00
C SER A 52 16.96 -3.08 1.03
N ALA A 53 17.46 -4.32 1.14
CA ALA A 53 18.49 -4.84 0.25
C ALA A 53 17.94 -5.14 -1.16
N GLN A 54 16.79 -5.82 -1.25
CA GLN A 54 16.21 -6.20 -2.55
C GLN A 54 15.66 -5.00 -3.32
N PHE A 55 15.19 -3.96 -2.63
CA PHE A 55 14.65 -2.74 -3.22
C PHE A 55 15.62 -1.56 -3.16
N ALA A 56 16.93 -1.79 -2.91
CA ALA A 56 17.91 -0.73 -2.73
C ALA A 56 17.94 0.31 -3.88
N PHE A 57 17.77 -0.14 -5.12
CA PHE A 57 17.72 0.76 -6.28
C PHE A 57 16.48 1.66 -6.25
N TRP A 58 15.31 1.11 -5.93
CA TRP A 58 14.04 1.85 -5.80
C TRP A 58 14.08 2.85 -4.65
N ILE A 59 14.62 2.43 -3.51
CA ILE A 59 14.81 3.27 -2.32
C ILE A 59 15.72 4.46 -2.67
N LYS A 60 16.83 4.21 -3.38
CA LYS A 60 17.69 5.28 -3.87
C LYS A 60 16.93 6.23 -4.81
N SER A 61 16.16 5.70 -5.76
CA SER A 61 15.37 6.53 -6.67
C SER A 61 14.35 7.40 -5.94
N VAL A 62 13.74 6.91 -4.85
CA VAL A 62 12.86 7.71 -3.98
C VAL A 62 13.63 8.87 -3.36
N CYS A 63 14.81 8.63 -2.76
CA CYS A 63 15.66 9.69 -2.22
C CYS A 63 15.96 10.76 -3.28
N ASP A 64 16.40 10.32 -4.46
CA ASP A 64 16.84 11.21 -5.53
C ASP A 64 15.65 12.02 -6.11
N THR A 65 14.47 11.40 -6.22
CA THR A 65 13.27 12.02 -6.83
C THR A 65 12.61 13.05 -5.92
N TYR A 66 12.54 12.74 -4.61
CA TYR A 66 11.81 13.57 -3.64
C TYR A 66 12.76 14.35 -2.72
N GLU A 67 14.06 14.37 -3.02
CA GLU A 67 15.11 15.03 -2.24
C GLU A 67 15.10 14.62 -0.75
N LEU A 68 14.76 13.35 -0.49
CA LEU A 68 14.66 12.80 0.86
C LEU A 68 16.01 12.32 1.38
N LYS A 69 16.21 12.41 2.69
CA LYS A 69 17.41 11.87 3.34
C LYS A 69 17.26 10.34 3.50
N PRO A 70 18.28 9.55 3.15
CA PRO A 70 18.22 8.09 3.35
C PRO A 70 17.86 7.68 4.79
N ASP A 71 18.38 8.40 5.78
CA ASP A 71 18.16 8.12 7.21
C ASP A 71 16.73 8.44 7.70
N SER A 72 15.89 9.07 6.87
CA SER A 72 14.48 9.31 7.18
C SER A 72 13.54 8.34 6.48
N LEU A 73 14.02 7.52 5.53
CA LEU A 73 13.17 6.58 4.80
C LEU A 73 12.79 5.34 5.60
N ILE A 74 13.67 4.89 6.51
CA ILE A 74 13.43 3.73 7.37
C ILE A 74 13.89 4.08 8.77
N ILE A 75 12.95 4.15 9.71
CA ILE A 75 13.18 4.50 11.11
C ILE A 75 12.62 3.41 12.03
N MET A 76 12.99 3.45 13.30
CA MET A 76 12.38 2.60 14.33
C MET A 76 11.43 3.45 15.16
N ASN A 77 10.32 2.89 15.63
CA ASN A 77 9.59 3.53 16.71
C ASN A 77 10.06 3.04 18.09
N ASP A 78 9.55 3.67 19.14
CA ASP A 78 9.82 3.32 20.54
C ASP A 78 9.37 1.90 20.95
N ARG A 79 8.53 1.26 20.13
CA ARG A 79 8.08 -0.14 20.29
C ARG A 79 8.93 -1.15 19.52
N GLY A 80 9.97 -0.71 18.83
CA GLY A 80 10.85 -1.57 18.03
C GLY A 80 10.29 -1.94 16.66
N HIS A 81 9.19 -1.33 16.21
CA HIS A 81 8.70 -1.50 14.84
C HIS A 81 9.51 -0.64 13.88
N PHE A 82 9.80 -1.21 12.72
CA PHE A 82 10.36 -0.48 11.60
C PHE A 82 9.23 0.25 10.86
N LEU A 83 9.38 1.56 10.72
CA LEU A 83 8.51 2.41 9.93
C LEU A 83 9.23 2.81 8.65
N ILE A 84 8.53 2.76 7.53
CA ILE A 84 9.05 3.16 6.21
C ILE A 84 8.32 4.39 5.71
N ASP A 85 8.99 5.26 4.97
CA ASP A 85 8.34 6.39 4.30
C ASP A 85 7.16 5.92 3.43
N GLU A 86 6.07 6.69 3.41
CA GLU A 86 4.85 6.28 2.71
C GLU A 86 5.07 6.05 1.21
N SER A 87 6.05 6.71 0.58
CA SER A 87 6.36 6.50 -0.83
C SER A 87 6.85 5.07 -1.12
N LEU A 88 7.36 4.36 -0.11
CA LEU A 88 7.81 2.98 -0.18
C LEU A 88 6.71 1.97 0.16
N ALA A 89 5.51 2.43 0.53
CA ALA A 89 4.45 1.56 1.03
C ALA A 89 4.01 0.50 0.00
N LEU A 90 3.77 0.88 -1.26
CA LEU A 90 3.42 -0.10 -2.31
C LEU A 90 4.60 -0.99 -2.72
N ALA A 91 5.85 -0.50 -2.60
CA ALA A 91 7.03 -1.32 -2.81
C ALA A 91 7.15 -2.41 -1.73
N LEU A 92 6.81 -2.09 -0.47
CA LEU A 92 6.72 -3.07 0.60
C LEU A 92 5.63 -4.11 0.33
N VAL A 93 4.45 -3.68 -0.16
CA VAL A 93 3.39 -4.62 -0.56
C VAL A 93 3.89 -5.55 -1.66
N ALA A 94 4.55 -5.02 -2.70
CA ALA A 94 5.13 -5.81 -3.78
C ALA A 94 6.25 -6.75 -3.33
N TYR A 95 7.00 -6.39 -2.29
CA TYR A 95 7.98 -7.27 -1.67
C TYR A 95 7.31 -8.46 -0.94
N VAL A 96 6.24 -8.18 -0.20
CA VAL A 96 5.48 -9.21 0.53
C VAL A 96 4.66 -10.10 -0.42
N ASP A 97 4.12 -9.53 -1.49
CA ASP A 97 3.37 -10.20 -2.55
C ASP A 97 3.85 -9.73 -3.94
N PRO A 98 4.83 -10.44 -4.53
CA PRO A 98 5.34 -10.09 -5.86
C PRO A 98 4.31 -10.19 -6.97
N ALA A 99 3.30 -11.06 -6.86
CA ALA A 99 2.26 -11.18 -7.87
C ALA A 99 1.40 -9.92 -7.90
N PHE A 100 1.07 -9.38 -6.72
CA PHE A 100 0.43 -8.07 -6.62
C PHE A 100 1.32 -6.93 -7.17
N GLY A 101 2.63 -6.98 -6.92
CA GLY A 101 3.58 -6.03 -7.50
C GLY A 101 3.53 -5.99 -9.04
N ILE A 102 3.51 -7.14 -9.70
CA ILE A 102 3.34 -7.23 -11.15
C ILE A 102 1.98 -6.69 -11.58
N HIS A 103 0.91 -7.05 -10.86
CA HIS A 103 -0.43 -6.56 -11.14
C HIS A 103 -0.51 -5.01 -11.12
N ILE A 104 0.13 -4.33 -10.16
CA ILE A 104 0.16 -2.85 -10.13
C ILE A 104 0.80 -2.30 -11.41
N LEU A 105 1.92 -2.88 -11.85
CA LEU A 105 2.60 -2.41 -13.06
C LEU A 105 1.73 -2.60 -14.31
N GLU A 106 0.95 -3.70 -14.38
CA GLU A 106 -0.05 -3.88 -15.43
C GLU A 106 -1.16 -2.83 -15.37
N ARG A 107 -1.70 -2.54 -14.17
CA ARG A 107 -2.71 -1.48 -14.01
C ARG A 107 -2.18 -0.10 -14.39
N MET A 108 -0.89 0.17 -14.18
CA MET A 108 -0.26 1.38 -14.69
C MET A 108 -0.15 1.38 -16.22
N SER A 109 0.07 0.22 -16.85
CA SER A 109 0.01 0.07 -18.31
C SER A 109 -1.39 0.36 -18.83
N ASP A 110 -2.42 -0.22 -18.21
CA ASP A 110 -3.82 0.03 -18.58
C ASP A 110 -4.16 1.52 -18.43
N MET A 111 -3.68 2.17 -17.37
CA MET A 111 -3.87 3.62 -17.18
C MET A 111 -3.23 4.44 -18.30
N LEU A 112 -2.04 4.05 -18.76
CA LEU A 112 -1.35 4.73 -19.85
C LEU A 112 -1.97 4.46 -21.23
N LEU A 113 -2.63 3.32 -21.41
CA LEU A 113 -3.29 2.94 -22.67
C LEU A 113 -4.72 3.47 -22.77
N ASP A 114 -5.51 3.28 -21.72
CA ASP A 114 -6.96 3.47 -21.72
C ASP A 114 -7.41 4.67 -20.85
N GLY A 115 -6.51 5.25 -20.04
CA GLY A 115 -6.77 6.42 -19.21
C GLY A 115 -7.04 6.10 -17.75
N ILE A 116 -8.30 6.19 -17.29
CA ILE A 116 -8.62 6.09 -15.86
C ILE A 116 -8.76 4.62 -15.43
N VAL A 117 -8.00 4.21 -14.40
CA VAL A 117 -8.12 2.89 -13.76
C VAL A 117 -8.63 3.04 -12.33
N LEU A 118 -9.59 2.19 -11.94
CA LEU A 118 -10.16 2.14 -10.58
C LEU A 118 -9.91 0.76 -9.99
N SER A 119 -9.58 0.69 -8.69
CA SER A 119 -9.46 -0.60 -7.99
C SER A 119 -10.83 -1.23 -7.74
N ASP A 120 -10.86 -2.56 -7.65
CA ASP A 120 -12.07 -3.33 -7.39
C ASP A 120 -12.76 -2.90 -6.08
N THR A 121 -11.99 -2.69 -5.02
CA THR A 121 -12.50 -2.16 -3.75
C THR A 121 -13.15 -0.79 -3.92
N CYS A 122 -12.55 0.11 -4.72
CA CYS A 122 -13.14 1.42 -5.00
C CYS A 122 -14.47 1.29 -5.75
N LEU A 123 -14.51 0.47 -6.80
CA LEU A 123 -15.74 0.20 -7.57
C LEU A 123 -16.84 -0.38 -6.67
N ALA A 124 -16.51 -1.37 -5.84
CA ALA A 124 -17.46 -1.99 -4.92
C ALA A 124 -18.03 -0.98 -3.91
N LEU A 125 -17.20 -0.08 -3.39
CA LEU A 125 -17.63 0.99 -2.48
C LEU A 125 -18.50 2.02 -3.18
N MET A 126 -18.12 2.45 -4.39
CA MET A 126 -18.93 3.37 -5.19
C MET A 126 -20.31 2.79 -5.51
N VAL A 127 -20.39 1.48 -5.78
CA VAL A 127 -21.65 0.75 -5.97
C VAL A 127 -22.45 0.76 -4.68
N LYS A 128 -21.84 0.37 -3.56
CA LYS A 128 -22.48 0.32 -2.24
C LYS A 128 -23.02 1.68 -1.78
N ASP A 129 -22.31 2.77 -2.09
CA ASP A 129 -22.71 4.12 -1.70
C ASP A 129 -23.88 4.68 -2.52
N ARG A 130 -24.13 4.11 -3.72
CA ARG A 130 -25.13 4.63 -4.67
C ARG A 130 -26.34 3.74 -4.84
N LEU A 131 -26.18 2.42 -4.66
CA LEU A 131 -27.18 1.42 -5.00
C LEU A 131 -27.50 0.53 -3.80
N SER A 132 -28.78 0.21 -3.64
CA SER A 132 -29.25 -0.84 -2.72
C SER A 132 -28.98 -2.23 -3.30
N GLU A 133 -28.96 -3.25 -2.42
CA GLU A 133 -28.81 -4.65 -2.83
C GLU A 133 -29.89 -5.09 -3.85
N GLU A 134 -31.13 -4.62 -3.68
CA GLU A 134 -32.21 -4.88 -4.63
C GLU A 134 -31.93 -4.30 -6.03
N GLN A 135 -31.36 -3.09 -6.11
CA GLN A 135 -31.01 -2.46 -7.38
C GLN A 135 -29.87 -3.20 -8.07
N ILE A 136 -28.85 -3.60 -7.32
CA ILE A 136 -27.71 -4.39 -7.85
C ILE A 136 -28.23 -5.72 -8.39
N THR A 137 -29.08 -6.42 -7.63
CA THR A 137 -29.66 -7.72 -8.05
C THR A 137 -30.50 -7.60 -9.32
N LYS A 138 -31.24 -6.49 -9.47
CA LYS A 138 -32.01 -6.22 -10.69
C LYS A 138 -31.11 -5.98 -11.91
N LEU A 139 -30.00 -5.26 -11.75
CA LEU A 139 -29.02 -5.04 -12.83
C LEU A 139 -28.42 -6.36 -13.31
N LEU A 140 -27.95 -7.20 -12.38
CA LEU A 140 -27.34 -8.50 -12.70
C LEU A 140 -28.29 -9.43 -13.47
N LYS A 141 -29.59 -9.43 -13.12
CA LYS A 141 -30.62 -10.24 -13.81
C LYS A 141 -31.05 -9.68 -15.17
N HIS A 142 -30.78 -8.41 -15.44
CA HIS A 142 -31.13 -7.79 -16.72
C HIS A 142 -30.11 -8.20 -17.81
N ASP A 143 -28.84 -8.37 -17.45
CA ASP A 143 -27.79 -8.78 -18.37
C ASP A 143 -27.92 -10.25 -18.82
N GLU A 144 -28.44 -11.14 -17.96
CA GLU A 144 -28.72 -12.55 -18.31
C GLU A 144 -29.77 -12.73 -19.43
N LYS A 145 -30.57 -11.71 -19.73
CA LYS A 145 -31.58 -11.75 -20.80
C LYS A 145 -31.09 -11.22 -22.14
N THR A 146 -29.87 -10.70 -22.19
CA THR A 146 -29.34 -9.99 -23.37
C THR A 146 -28.24 -10.79 -24.09
N PHE A 147 -27.98 -12.04 -23.66
CA PHE A 147 -27.10 -13.01 -24.34
C PHE A 147 -27.86 -14.28 -24.72
#